data_AF-A0AAD3MRD7-F1
#
_entry.id   AF-A0AAD3MRD7-F1
#
_cell.length_a   1.000
_cell.length_b   1.000
_cell.length_c   1.000
_cell.angle_alpha   90.00
_cell.angle_beta   90.00
_cell.angle_gamma   90.00
#
_symmetry.space_group_name_H-M   'P 1'
#
loop_
_entity.id
_entity.type
_entity.pdbx_description
1 polymer ?
#
loop_
_entity_poly.entity_id
_entity_poly.type
_entity_poly.pdbx_seq_one_letter_code
_entity_poly.pdbx_strand_id
1 'polypeptide(L)'
;MKRQNVRTLSLIICTFTYLLVGAAVFDALESDFEMREKEQLEAEEKRLQGKYNISEDDYRKLETIIMEAEPHRAGVQWKFAGSFYFAITVITTIGKSQSLFMSPSL
;
A
#
# COMPACT_ATOMS: atom_id res chain seq x y z
N MET A 1 40.19 -10.84 14.32
CA MET A 1 39.40 -9.99 13.41
C MET A 1 39.40 -8.56 13.92
N LYS A 2 39.48 -7.54 13.04
CA LYS A 2 39.42 -6.13 13.46
C LYS A 2 38.10 -5.87 14.21
N ARG A 3 38.17 -5.15 15.33
CA ARG A 3 37.02 -4.84 16.22
C ARG A 3 35.84 -4.16 15.50
N GLN A 4 36.11 -3.48 14.39
CA GLN A 4 35.10 -2.87 13.52
C GLN A 4 34.30 -3.91 12.73
N ASN A 5 34.94 -4.94 12.19
CA ASN A 5 34.27 -5.99 11.41
C ASN A 5 33.31 -6.80 12.28
N VAL A 6 33.67 -7.02 13.55
CA VAL A 6 32.81 -7.69 14.52
C VAL A 6 31.57 -6.84 14.81
N ARG A 7 31.73 -5.52 15.02
CA ARG A 7 30.60 -4.61 15.24
C ARG A 7 29.63 -4.57 14.06
N THR A 8 30.14 -4.46 12.83
CA THR A 8 29.32 -4.45 11.63
C THR A 8 28.58 -5.77 11.46
N LEU A 9 29.27 -6.90 11.66
CA LEU A 9 28.64 -8.22 11.56
C LEU A 9 27.55 -8.42 12.61
N SER A 10 27.79 -7.99 13.86
CA SER A 10 26.77 -8.04 14.92
C SER A 10 25.55 -7.19 14.59
N LEU A 11 25.73 -5.97 14.05
CA LEU A 11 24.61 -5.12 13.65
C LEU A 11 23.79 -5.77 12.53
N ILE A 12 24.46 -6.37 11.54
CA ILE A 12 23.77 -7.08 10.45
C ILE A 12 22.91 -8.21 11.01
N ILE A 13 23.49 -9.06 11.86
CA ILE A 13 22.78 -10.20 12.46
C ILE A 13 21.60 -9.71 13.32
N CYS A 14 21.79 -8.68 14.14
CA CYS A 14 20.71 -8.10 14.95
C CYS A 14 19.58 -7.54 14.09
N THR A 15 19.89 -6.78 13.03
CA THR A 15 18.88 -6.23 12.12
C THR A 15 18.11 -7.34 11.40
N PHE A 16 18.79 -8.37 10.90
CA PHE A 16 18.12 -9.51 10.28
C PHE A 16 17.20 -10.23 11.27
N THR A 17 17.67 -10.47 12.50
CA THR A 17 16.84 -11.10 13.54
C THR A 17 15.63 -10.25 13.88
N TYR A 18 15.80 -8.92 14.00
CA TYR A 18 14.72 -7.98 14.23
C TYR A 18 13.66 -8.03 13.12
N LEU A 19 14.09 -8.05 11.85
CA LEU A 19 13.18 -8.17 10.71
C LEU A 19 12.41 -9.50 10.71
N LEU A 20 13.08 -10.61 11.02
CA LEU A 20 12.42 -11.93 11.08
C LEU A 20 11.38 -12.01 12.20
N VAL A 21 11.73 -11.50 13.39
CA VAL A 21 10.78 -11.43 14.51
C VAL A 21 9.63 -10.51 14.18
N GLY A 22 9.90 -9.33 13.61
CA GLY A 22 8.87 -8.40 13.15
C GLY A 22 7.92 -9.06 12.15
N ALA A 23 8.45 -9.74 11.14
CA ALA A 23 7.66 -10.46 10.14
C ALA A 23 6.75 -11.53 10.77
N ALA A 24 7.28 -12.34 11.70
CA ALA A 24 6.48 -13.35 12.39
C ALA A 24 5.38 -12.74 13.27
N VAL A 25 5.66 -11.61 13.92
CA VAL A 25 4.66 -10.90 14.74
C VAL A 25 3.58 -10.28 13.85
N PHE A 26 3.95 -9.62 12.75
CA PHE A 26 2.97 -9.06 11.80
C PHE A 26 2.14 -10.15 11.15
N ASP A 27 2.74 -11.27 10.74
CA ASP A 27 2.02 -12.41 10.18
C ASP A 27 0.99 -12.96 11.19
N ALA A 28 1.38 -13.17 12.45
CA ALA A 28 0.47 -13.67 13.47
C ALA A 28 -0.66 -12.70 13.85
N LEU A 29 -0.48 -11.39 13.66
CA LEU A 29 -1.45 -10.38 14.02
C LEU A 29 -2.38 -9.99 12.86
N GLU A 30 -1.85 -9.88 11.64
CA GLU A 30 -2.56 -9.30 10.50
C GLU A 30 -3.09 -10.35 9.50
N SER A 31 -2.48 -11.55 9.42
CA SER A 31 -2.85 -12.55 8.38
C SER A 31 -4.31 -13.00 8.45
N ASP A 32 -4.80 -13.30 9.66
CA ASP A 32 -6.20 -13.70 9.86
C ASP A 32 -7.18 -12.57 9.55
N PHE A 33 -6.79 -11.32 9.82
CA PHE A 33 -7.60 -10.14 9.54
C PHE A 33 -7.70 -9.91 8.03
N GLU A 34 -6.57 -9.92 7.32
CA GLU A 34 -6.50 -9.75 5.87
C GLU A 34 -7.31 -10.83 5.14
N MET A 35 -7.21 -12.10 5.58
CA MET A 35 -7.97 -13.20 4.97
C MET A 35 -9.49 -13.01 5.15
N ARG A 36 -9.94 -12.60 6.34
CA ARG A 36 -11.37 -12.34 6.60
C ARG A 36 -11.89 -11.15 5.82
N GLU A 37 -11.11 -10.07 5.76
CA GLU A 37 -11.47 -8.88 4.99
C GLU A 37 -11.61 -9.23 3.51
N LYS A 38 -10.66 -10.00 2.96
CA LYS A 38 -10.72 -10.50 1.59
C LYS A 38 -11.97 -11.35 1.34
N GLU A 39 -12.28 -12.30 2.22
CA GLU A 39 -13.49 -13.13 2.08
C GLU A 39 -14.78 -12.29 2.11
N GLN A 40 -14.84 -11.27 2.98
CA GLN A 40 -15.98 -10.36 3.05
C GLN A 40 -16.13 -9.51 1.79
N LEU A 41 -15.02 -8.99 1.25
CA LEU A 41 -15.00 -8.23 0.01
C LEU A 41 -15.43 -9.09 -1.18
N GLU A 42 -14.93 -10.32 -1.30
CA GLU A 42 -15.32 -11.26 -2.36
C GLU A 42 -16.80 -11.65 -2.26
N ALA A 43 -17.33 -11.83 -1.05
CA ALA A 43 -18.74 -12.13 -0.84
C ALA A 43 -19.63 -10.95 -1.25
N GLU A 44 -19.23 -9.73 -0.90
CA GLU A 44 -19.94 -8.50 -1.26
C GLU A 44 -19.88 -8.23 -2.77
N GLU A 45 -18.73 -8.47 -3.40
CA GLU A 45 -18.56 -8.43 -4.86
C GLU A 45 -19.56 -9.36 -5.55
N LYS A 46 -19.59 -10.64 -5.18
CA LYS A 46 -20.52 -11.62 -5.76
C LYS A 46 -21.98 -11.22 -5.53
N ARG A 47 -22.29 -10.67 -4.35
CA ARG A 47 -23.63 -10.17 -4.03
C ARG A 47 -24.02 -9.00 -4.95
N LEU A 48 -23.11 -8.07 -5.21
CA LEU A 48 -23.35 -6.92 -6.09
C LEU A 48 -23.46 -7.34 -7.56
N GLN A 49 -22.56 -8.21 -8.04
CA GLN A 49 -22.62 -8.76 -9.39
C GLN A 49 -23.94 -9.47 -9.66
N GLY A 50 -24.39 -10.32 -8.72
CA GLY A 50 -25.69 -11.00 -8.82
C GLY A 50 -26.89 -10.05 -8.72
N LYS A 51 -26.85 -9.06 -7.84
CA LYS A 51 -27.94 -8.08 -7.66
C LYS A 51 -28.17 -7.21 -8.89
N TYR A 52 -27.10 -6.80 -9.57
CA TYR A 52 -27.15 -5.90 -10.71
C TYR A 52 -26.94 -6.60 -12.06
N ASN A 53 -26.80 -7.93 -12.06
CA ASN A 53 -26.54 -8.76 -13.24
C ASN A 53 -25.36 -8.24 -14.07
N ILE A 54 -24.26 -7.89 -13.39
CA ILE A 54 -23.03 -7.38 -14.01
C ILE A 54 -22.18 -8.57 -14.45
N SER A 55 -21.74 -8.58 -15.71
CA SER A 55 -20.78 -9.58 -16.21
C SER A 55 -19.41 -9.41 -15.56
N GLU A 56 -18.65 -10.49 -15.40
CA GLU A 56 -17.29 -10.45 -14.85
C GLU A 56 -16.40 -9.47 -15.63
N ASP A 57 -16.51 -9.45 -16.97
CA ASP A 57 -15.75 -8.53 -17.83
C ASP A 57 -16.07 -7.06 -17.57
N ASP A 58 -17.34 -6.76 -17.29
CA ASP A 58 -17.78 -5.39 -17.05
C ASP A 58 -17.46 -4.95 -15.62
N TYR A 59 -17.46 -5.88 -14.67
CA TYR A 59 -16.99 -5.63 -13.32
C TYR A 59 -15.49 -5.29 -13.29
N ARG A 60 -14.66 -6.05 -14.03
CA ARG A 60 -13.22 -5.74 -14.18
C ARG A 60 -12.97 -4.37 -14.80
N LYS A 61 -13.74 -3.99 -15.83
CA LYS A 61 -13.65 -2.63 -16.39
C LYS A 61 -14.04 -1.57 -15.36
N LEU A 62 -15.10 -1.81 -14.59
CA LEU A 62 -15.54 -0.89 -13.54
C LEU A 62 -14.48 -0.73 -12.44
N GLU A 63 -13.85 -1.82 -12.02
CA GLU A 63 -12.73 -1.80 -11.08
C GLU A 63 -11.58 -0.94 -11.61
N THR A 64 -11.15 -1.15 -12.85
CA THR A 64 -10.11 -0.32 -13.49
C THR A 64 -10.49 1.16 -13.52
N ILE A 65 -11.74 1.48 -13.92
CA ILE A 65 -12.22 2.86 -13.94
C ILE A 65 -12.22 3.47 -12.54
N ILE A 66 -12.61 2.71 -11.50
CA ILE A 66 -12.62 3.19 -10.12
C ILE A 66 -11.18 3.43 -9.62
N MET A 67 -10.25 2.52 -9.89
CA MET A 67 -8.83 2.67 -9.53
C MET A 67 -8.20 3.90 -10.21
N GLU A 68 -8.51 4.15 -11.48
CA GLU A 68 -8.05 5.35 -12.20
C GLU A 68 -8.76 6.63 -11.75
N ALA A 69 -10.00 6.53 -11.27
CA ALA A 69 -10.77 7.66 -10.77
C ALA A 69 -10.44 8.02 -9.31
N GLU A 70 -9.89 7.10 -8.53
CA GLU A 70 -9.48 7.31 -7.13
C GLU A 70 -8.60 8.56 -6.93
N PRO A 71 -7.53 8.80 -7.72
CA PRO A 71 -6.76 10.04 -7.62
C PRO A 71 -7.62 11.29 -7.88
N HIS A 72 -8.59 11.20 -8.79
CA HIS A 72 -9.45 12.32 -9.13
C HIS A 72 -10.48 12.65 -8.02
N ARG A 73 -10.75 11.71 -7.09
CA ARG A 73 -11.66 11.92 -5.94
C ARG A 73 -11.07 12.80 -4.84
N ALA A 74 -9.74 12.87 -4.72
CA ALA A 74 -9.06 13.71 -3.72
C ALA A 74 -9.04 15.22 -4.10
N GLY A 75 -9.60 15.59 -5.26
CA GLY A 75 -9.62 16.97 -5.76
C GLY A 75 -8.34 17.37 -6.52
N VAL A 76 -8.17 18.66 -6.81
CA VAL A 76 -7.01 19.16 -7.57
C VAL A 76 -5.76 19.22 -6.67
N GLN A 77 -5.11 18.08 -6.50
CA GLN A 77 -3.94 17.90 -5.64
C GLN A 77 -2.67 18.56 -6.20
N TRP A 78 -2.61 18.85 -7.50
CA TRP A 78 -1.44 19.45 -8.18
C TRP A 78 -1.47 20.98 -8.30
N LYS A 79 -2.19 21.66 -7.39
CA LYS A 79 -2.04 23.12 -7.19
C LYS A 79 -0.87 23.40 -6.23
N PHE A 80 -0.42 24.65 -6.19
CA PHE A 80 0.75 25.08 -5.39
C PHE A 80 0.79 24.49 -3.97
N ALA A 81 -0.32 24.49 -3.23
CA ALA A 81 -0.38 23.95 -1.88
C ALA A 81 -0.11 22.43 -1.80
N GLY A 82 -0.65 21.64 -2.75
CA GLY A 82 -0.43 20.20 -2.77
C GLY A 82 0.96 19.83 -3.28
N SER A 83 1.51 20.58 -4.27
CA SER A 83 2.91 20.43 -4.69
C SER A 83 3.90 20.81 -3.58
N PHE A 84 3.58 21.83 -2.79
CA PHE A 84 4.39 22.26 -1.64
C PHE A 84 4.36 21.22 -0.51
N TYR A 85 3.19 20.67 -0.19
CA TYR A 85 3.07 19.56 0.77
C TYR A 85 3.82 18.32 0.29
N PHE A 86 3.70 17.97 -0.99
CA PHE A 86 4.46 16.86 -1.59
C PHE A 86 5.96 17.06 -1.44
N ALA A 87 6.48 18.25 -1.78
CA ALA A 87 7.89 18.58 -1.60
C ALA A 87 8.33 18.35 -0.14
N ILE A 88 7.57 18.86 0.84
CA ILE A 88 7.84 18.64 2.27
C ILE A 88 7.94 17.14 2.60
N THR A 89 7.01 16.31 2.11
CA THR A 89 7.04 14.86 2.37
C THR A 89 8.25 14.15 1.78
N VAL A 90 8.81 14.66 0.67
CA VAL A 90 10.02 14.15 0.03
C VAL A 90 11.27 14.54 0.84
N ILE A 91 11.46 15.82 1.15
CA ILE A 91 12.63 16.28 1.93
C ILE A 91 12.64 15.75 3.37
N THR A 92 11.47 15.51 3.96
CA THR A 92 11.35 14.91 5.31
C THR A 92 11.42 13.39 5.31
N THR A 93 11.54 12.75 4.14
CA THR A 93 11.56 11.28 3.98
C THR A 93 10.32 10.55 4.52
N ILE A 94 9.20 11.25 4.71
CA ILE A 94 7.93 10.66 5.15
C ILE A 94 7.32 9.80 4.03
N GLY A 95 7.33 10.31 2.79
CA GLY A 95 6.95 9.58 1.59
C GLY A 95 5.62 8.81 1.67
N LYS A 96 4.48 9.51 1.67
CA LYS A 96 3.17 8.84 1.50
C LYS A 96 2.96 8.43 0.05
N SER A 97 2.89 7.14 -0.25
CA SER A 97 2.73 6.59 -1.61
C SER A 97 1.49 7.06 -2.37
N GLN A 98 0.46 7.53 -1.66
CA GLN A 98 -0.79 8.03 -2.24
C GLN A 98 -0.61 9.28 -3.13
N SER A 99 0.40 10.10 -2.89
CA SER A 99 0.75 11.23 -3.77
C SER A 99 1.63 10.83 -4.95
N LEU A 100 2.31 9.68 -4.87
CA LEU A 100 3.24 9.18 -5.88
C LEU A 100 2.51 8.37 -6.98
N PHE A 101 1.53 7.55 -6.60
CA PHE A 101 0.68 6.77 -7.53
C PHE A 101 -0.21 7.62 -8.44
N MET A 102 -0.23 8.94 -8.20
CA MET A 102 -1.16 9.90 -8.76
C MET A 102 -0.54 10.75 -9.89
N SER A 103 0.71 10.47 -10.26
CA SER A 103 1.38 11.05 -11.43
C SER A 103 1.56 9.96 -12.50
N PRO A 104 0.71 9.90 -13.54
CA PRO A 104 0.80 8.88 -14.59
C PRO A 104 2.05 8.98 -15.49
N SER A 105 3.01 9.84 -15.13
CA SER A 105 4.19 10.20 -15.92
C SER A 105 5.54 9.92 -15.22
N LEU A 106 5.53 9.17 -14.12
CA LEU A 106 6.73 8.70 -13.40
C LEU A 106 6.82 7.18 -13.41
#